data_AF-A0A812T7B2-F1
#
_entry.id   AF-A0A812T7B2-F1
#
_cell.length_a   1.000
_cell.length_b   1.000
_cell.length_c   1.000
_cell.angle_alpha   90.00
_cell.angle_beta   90.00
_cell.angle_gamma   90.00
#
_symmetry.space_group_name_H-M   'P 1'
#
loop_
_entity.id
_entity.type
_entity.pdbx_description
1 polymer ?
#
loop_
_entity_poly.entity_id
_entity_poly.type
_entity_poly.pdbx_seq_one_letter_code
_entity_poly.pdbx_strand_id
1 'polypeptide(L)'
;MDRLLGIKAKKKDNPFDILGLPRSSDQESVRPAFRKLAGALHPDVPGTGDATAFRKLLWAYRELSSPGWRRWSRQRAVDFNEVRLPGVDLEDLFQDAVDAGPELDDWEEQYRKRQVEKEKKVQQTQTTLVKRILEGTYEEQGRNHGRPVFRKSLGQGESVAVYYWDEKDGADCDGWWIGAEVGGDMVFAFNINQASMFPPASGWRFPLRGPVDHSLRIVLGQNRSLQIQFGA
;
A
#
# COMPACT_ATOMS: atom_id res chain seq x y z
N MET A 1 34.09 26.29 -24.37
CA MET A 1 32.95 26.03 -25.28
C MET A 1 31.94 25.02 -24.71
N ASP A 2 32.23 24.26 -23.65
CA ASP A 2 31.30 23.24 -23.10
C ASP A 2 30.26 23.71 -22.06
N ARG A 3 30.30 24.98 -21.61
CA ARG A 3 29.37 25.48 -20.57
C ARG A 3 28.02 25.99 -21.10
N LEU A 4 27.75 25.86 -22.40
CA LEU A 4 26.59 26.47 -23.08
C LEU A 4 25.52 25.47 -23.57
N LEU A 5 25.68 24.16 -23.36
CA LEU A 5 24.75 23.14 -23.91
C LEU A 5 23.93 22.33 -22.89
N GLY A 6 23.92 22.67 -21.59
CA GLY A 6 22.98 22.05 -20.65
C GLY A 6 23.05 20.51 -20.56
N ILE A 7 24.18 19.90 -20.94
CA ILE A 7 24.37 18.45 -20.84
C ILE A 7 24.58 18.14 -19.36
N LYS A 8 23.52 17.69 -18.66
CA LYS A 8 23.64 17.10 -17.32
C LYS A 8 24.71 16.01 -17.39
N ALA A 9 25.71 16.08 -16.50
CA ALA A 9 26.76 15.08 -16.43
C ALA A 9 26.13 13.67 -16.34
N LYS A 10 26.53 12.76 -17.23
CA LYS A 10 26.03 11.38 -17.24
C LYS A 10 26.23 10.75 -15.86
N LYS A 11 25.16 10.19 -15.29
CA LYS A 11 25.19 9.51 -13.99
C LYS A 11 26.03 8.24 -14.15
N LYS A 12 27.15 8.18 -13.44
CA LYS A 12 28.04 7.03 -13.43
C LYS A 12 27.56 6.03 -12.37
N ASP A 13 27.64 4.74 -12.67
CA ASP A 13 27.17 3.63 -11.85
C ASP A 13 28.35 2.85 -11.21
N ASN A 14 28.26 2.56 -9.91
CA ASN A 14 29.18 1.65 -9.21
C ASN A 14 28.37 0.47 -8.65
N PRO A 15 28.88 -0.77 -8.72
CA PRO A 15 28.16 -1.94 -8.22
C PRO A 15 27.74 -1.87 -6.74
N PHE A 16 28.57 -1.26 -5.88
CA PHE A 16 28.23 -1.06 -4.47
C PHE A 16 27.04 -0.11 -4.31
N ASP A 17 27.04 0.98 -5.07
CA ASP A 17 25.96 1.98 -5.04
C ASP A 17 24.64 1.37 -5.58
N ILE A 18 24.71 0.47 -6.57
CA ILE A 18 23.54 -0.26 -7.10
C ILE A 18 22.99 -1.25 -6.08
N LEU A 19 23.86 -2.01 -5.40
CA LEU A 19 23.44 -2.94 -4.35
C LEU A 19 23.07 -2.26 -3.03
N GLY A 20 23.26 -0.94 -2.92
CA GLY A 20 23.05 -0.19 -1.68
C GLY A 20 24.02 -0.60 -0.56
N LEU A 21 25.22 -1.05 -0.92
CA LEU A 21 26.25 -1.50 0.01
C LEU A 21 27.34 -0.43 0.20
N PRO A 22 27.81 -0.20 1.43
CA PRO A 22 29.06 0.52 1.67
C PRO A 22 30.24 -0.08 0.91
N ARG A 23 31.19 0.74 0.44
CA ARG A 23 32.42 0.27 -0.22
C ARG A 23 33.32 -0.59 0.68
N SER A 24 33.10 -0.53 1.99
CA SER A 24 33.77 -1.34 3.01
C SER A 24 33.09 -2.69 3.26
N SER A 25 31.92 -2.95 2.69
CA SER A 25 31.20 -4.23 2.85
C SER A 25 32.04 -5.40 2.36
N ASP A 26 31.82 -6.56 2.97
CA ASP A 26 32.42 -7.84 2.58
C ASP A 26 31.70 -8.47 1.36
N GLN A 27 32.30 -9.53 0.83
CA GLN A 27 31.75 -10.23 -0.34
C GLN A 27 30.47 -10.99 0.03
N GLU A 28 30.35 -11.42 1.28
CA GLU A 28 29.19 -12.16 1.79
C GLU A 28 27.93 -11.29 1.82
N SER A 29 28.07 -9.97 2.01
CA SER A 29 26.95 -9.00 1.94
C SER A 29 26.39 -8.78 0.53
N VAL A 30 27.14 -9.12 -0.52
CA VAL A 30 26.77 -8.87 -1.94
C VAL A 30 25.51 -9.65 -2.33
N ARG A 31 25.45 -10.92 -1.96
CA ARG A 31 24.37 -11.82 -2.35
C ARG A 31 23.04 -11.52 -1.65
N PRO A 32 22.99 -11.27 -0.32
CA PRO A 32 21.77 -10.81 0.35
C PRO A 32 21.25 -9.48 -0.21
N ALA A 33 22.12 -8.53 -0.51
CA ALA A 33 21.74 -7.24 -1.07
C ALA A 33 21.15 -7.38 -2.48
N PHE A 34 21.79 -8.21 -3.33
CA PHE A 34 21.28 -8.54 -4.66
C PHE A 34 19.88 -9.16 -4.60
N ARG A 35 19.69 -10.21 -3.79
CA ARG A 35 18.41 -10.92 -3.66
C ARG A 35 17.28 -10.00 -3.19
N LYS A 36 17.54 -9.12 -2.22
CA LYS A 36 16.57 -8.13 -1.73
C LYS A 36 16.10 -7.19 -2.84
N LEU A 37 17.03 -6.70 -3.66
CA LEU A 37 16.69 -5.78 -4.75
C LEU A 37 16.07 -6.51 -5.94
N ALA A 38 16.46 -7.75 -6.20
CA ALA A 38 15.95 -8.54 -7.32
C ALA A 38 14.46 -8.80 -7.16
N GLY A 39 14.01 -9.20 -5.96
CA GLY A 39 12.58 -9.39 -5.67
C GLY A 39 11.74 -8.10 -5.71
N ALA A 40 12.36 -6.93 -5.53
CA ALA A 40 11.65 -5.65 -5.62
C ALA A 40 11.58 -5.11 -7.06
N LEU A 41 12.63 -5.36 -7.85
CA LEU A 41 12.80 -4.82 -9.20
C LEU A 41 12.47 -5.82 -10.32
N HIS A 42 12.04 -7.04 -9.97
CA HIS A 42 11.72 -8.08 -10.94
C HIS A 42 10.66 -7.58 -11.93
N PRO A 43 10.84 -7.77 -13.25
CA PRO A 43 9.94 -7.24 -14.27
C PRO A 43 8.47 -7.63 -14.09
N ASP A 44 8.21 -8.81 -13.51
CA ASP A 44 6.86 -9.32 -13.27
C ASP A 44 6.17 -8.76 -12.01
N VAL A 45 6.86 -7.95 -11.20
CA VAL A 45 6.24 -7.33 -10.01
C VAL A 45 5.47 -6.07 -10.43
N PRO A 46 4.13 -6.04 -10.28
CA PRO A 46 3.33 -4.89 -10.69
C PRO A 46 3.73 -3.62 -9.94
N GLY A 47 4.02 -2.55 -10.68
CA GLY A 47 4.31 -1.21 -10.13
C GLY A 47 5.77 -0.96 -9.71
N THR A 48 6.58 -2.01 -9.50
CA THR A 48 8.02 -1.85 -9.15
C THR A 48 8.98 -2.54 -10.11
N GLY A 49 8.48 -3.37 -11.03
CA GLY A 49 9.28 -3.97 -12.09
C GLY A 49 9.91 -2.92 -13.00
N ASP A 50 11.24 -2.96 -13.12
CA ASP A 50 12.00 -2.09 -14.00
C ASP A 50 13.14 -2.91 -14.64
N ALA A 51 12.94 -3.30 -15.90
CA ALA A 51 13.91 -4.10 -16.65
C ALA A 51 15.30 -3.42 -16.77
N THR A 52 15.37 -2.08 -16.76
CA THR A 52 16.65 -1.36 -16.81
C THR A 52 17.35 -1.40 -15.46
N ALA A 53 16.62 -1.16 -14.38
CA ALA A 53 17.15 -1.28 -13.02
C ALA A 53 17.57 -2.72 -12.69
N PHE A 54 16.79 -3.71 -13.14
CA PHE A 54 17.09 -5.13 -12.98
C PHE A 54 18.36 -5.54 -13.72
N ARG A 55 18.56 -5.05 -14.96
CA ARG A 55 19.82 -5.25 -15.70
C ARG A 55 21.04 -4.66 -15.00
N LYS A 56 20.90 -3.47 -14.41
CA LYS A 56 21.96 -2.85 -13.60
C LYS A 56 22.26 -3.68 -12.36
N LEU A 57 21.23 -4.22 -11.73
CA LEU A 57 21.33 -5.06 -10.55
C LEU A 57 22.10 -6.37 -10.83
N LEU A 58 21.77 -7.06 -11.93
CA LEU A 58 22.47 -8.26 -12.38
C LEU A 58 23.96 -7.99 -12.66
N TRP A 59 24.25 -6.87 -13.34
CA TRP A 59 25.62 -6.44 -13.57
C TRP A 59 26.38 -6.20 -12.25
N ALA A 60 25.78 -5.46 -11.32
CA ALA A 60 26.41 -5.16 -10.04
C ALA A 60 26.74 -6.43 -9.25
N TYR A 61 25.83 -7.40 -9.21
CA TYR A 61 26.06 -8.69 -8.59
C TYR A 61 27.18 -9.47 -9.25
N ARG A 62 27.19 -9.56 -10.59
CA ARG A 62 28.25 -10.25 -11.33
C ARG A 62 29.63 -9.67 -11.00
N GLU A 63 29.74 -8.34 -11.03
CA GLU A 63 30.99 -7.63 -10.77
C GLU A 63 31.49 -7.80 -9.33
N LEU A 64 30.57 -7.81 -8.36
CA LEU A 64 30.91 -7.94 -6.94
C LEU A 64 31.09 -9.40 -6.48
N SER A 65 30.58 -10.35 -7.25
CA SER A 65 30.79 -11.79 -7.04
C SER A 65 32.02 -12.34 -7.78
N SER A 66 32.59 -11.56 -8.72
CA SER A 66 33.77 -11.97 -9.50
C SER A 66 35.09 -11.89 -8.71
N PRO A 67 36.11 -12.69 -9.08
CA PRO A 67 37.46 -12.50 -8.57
C PRO A 67 37.96 -11.05 -8.76
N GLY A 68 38.64 -10.53 -7.75
CA GLY A 68 39.15 -9.15 -7.78
C GLY A 68 38.06 -8.06 -7.69
N TRP A 69 36.84 -8.39 -7.26
CA TRP A 69 35.73 -7.43 -7.08
C TRP A 69 36.08 -6.21 -6.22
N ARG A 70 37.01 -6.36 -5.26
CA ARG A 70 37.56 -5.28 -4.43
C ARG A 70 38.10 -4.10 -5.24
N ARG A 71 38.40 -4.26 -6.53
CA ARG A 71 38.71 -3.15 -7.44
C ARG A 71 37.66 -2.05 -7.37
N TRP A 72 36.37 -2.42 -7.24
CA TRP A 72 35.23 -1.50 -7.26
C TRP A 72 35.16 -0.59 -6.04
N SER A 73 35.82 -0.93 -4.92
CA SER A 73 35.90 -0.03 -3.77
C SER A 73 36.79 1.18 -4.04
N ARG A 74 37.83 0.98 -4.86
CA ARG A 74 38.81 2.01 -5.27
C ARG A 74 38.43 2.68 -6.59
N GLN A 75 37.75 1.94 -7.47
CA GLN A 75 37.37 2.41 -8.79
C GLN A 75 36.24 3.45 -8.70
N ARG A 76 36.29 4.44 -9.60
CA ARG A 76 35.16 5.38 -9.78
C ARG A 76 34.08 4.70 -10.63
N ALA A 77 32.86 5.18 -10.45
CA ALA A 77 31.69 4.70 -11.18
C ALA A 77 31.89 4.78 -12.72
N VAL A 78 31.30 3.84 -13.45
CA VAL A 78 31.38 3.70 -14.93
C VAL A 78 30.03 4.05 -15.59
N ASP A 79 30.01 4.37 -16.88
CA ASP A 79 28.72 4.47 -17.60
C ASP A 79 28.24 3.05 -17.92
N PHE A 80 27.17 2.60 -17.25
CA PHE A 80 26.61 1.27 -17.49
C PHE A 80 26.20 1.05 -18.95
N ASN A 81 25.77 2.09 -19.66
CA ASN A 81 25.36 1.96 -21.06
C ASN A 81 26.54 1.64 -21.99
N GLU A 82 27.77 1.90 -21.55
CA GLU A 82 29.00 1.58 -22.28
C GLU A 82 29.55 0.19 -21.90
N VAL A 83 28.98 -0.43 -20.86
CA VAL A 83 29.31 -1.81 -20.46
C VAL A 83 28.62 -2.78 -21.40
N ARG A 84 29.40 -3.36 -22.33
CA ARG A 84 28.91 -4.46 -23.17
C ARG A 84 28.86 -5.73 -22.34
N LEU A 85 27.67 -6.14 -21.91
CA LEU A 85 27.43 -7.47 -21.36
C LEU A 85 27.43 -8.48 -22.54
N PRO A 86 28.41 -9.39 -22.64
CA PRO A 86 28.51 -10.29 -23.78
C PRO A 86 27.46 -11.40 -23.65
N GLY A 87 26.45 -11.44 -24.54
CA GLY A 87 25.61 -12.62 -24.82
C GLY A 87 24.98 -13.36 -23.63
N VAL A 88 24.98 -12.76 -22.45
CA VAL A 88 24.46 -13.36 -21.23
C VAL A 88 22.94 -13.31 -21.32
N ASP A 89 22.31 -14.47 -21.42
CA ASP A 89 20.89 -14.57 -21.16
C ASP A 89 20.66 -14.15 -19.69
N LEU A 90 19.89 -13.08 -19.52
CA LEU A 90 19.68 -12.46 -18.22
C LEU A 90 18.90 -13.40 -17.29
N GLU A 91 18.08 -14.26 -17.88
CA GLU A 91 17.31 -15.27 -17.15
C GLU A 91 18.24 -16.36 -16.63
N ASP A 92 19.14 -16.87 -17.46
CA ASP A 92 20.11 -17.89 -17.05
C ASP A 92 21.08 -17.37 -15.97
N LEU A 93 21.59 -16.14 -16.12
CA LEU A 93 22.47 -15.53 -15.11
C LEU A 93 21.73 -15.29 -13.77
N PHE A 94 20.44 -14.96 -13.83
CA PHE A 94 19.61 -14.79 -12.65
C PHE A 94 19.37 -16.14 -11.97
N GLN A 95 18.98 -17.16 -12.75
CA GLN A 95 18.74 -18.51 -12.27
C GLN A 95 20.00 -19.12 -11.63
N ASP A 96 21.16 -18.99 -12.28
CA ASP A 96 22.46 -19.40 -11.73
C ASP A 96 22.79 -18.68 -10.40
N ALA A 97 22.49 -17.37 -10.30
CA ALA A 97 22.72 -16.60 -9.09
C ALA A 97 21.80 -17.00 -7.93
N VAL A 98 20.57 -17.38 -8.26
CA VAL A 98 19.59 -17.92 -7.31
C VAL A 98 20.02 -19.31 -6.85
N ASP A 99 20.40 -20.20 -7.78
CA ASP A 99 20.70 -21.62 -7.59
C ASP A 99 22.07 -21.94 -6.99
N ALA A 100 23.11 -21.12 -7.24
CA ALA A 100 24.48 -21.38 -6.79
C ALA A 100 24.70 -21.13 -5.27
N GLY A 101 23.70 -21.36 -4.42
CA GLY A 101 23.75 -21.09 -2.98
C GLY A 101 23.18 -22.20 -2.15
N PRO A 102 23.52 -22.22 -0.85
CA PRO A 102 22.82 -23.11 0.06
C PRO A 102 21.32 -22.86 -0.08
N GLU A 103 20.58 -23.96 -0.08
CA GLU A 103 19.12 -24.03 -0.13
C GLU A 103 18.53 -22.94 0.76
N LEU A 104 17.90 -21.97 0.11
CA LEU A 104 17.41 -20.76 0.74
C LEU A 104 16.19 -21.11 1.57
N ASP A 105 16.39 -21.15 2.88
CA ASP A 105 15.37 -21.28 3.91
C ASP A 105 14.21 -20.28 3.66
N ASP A 106 13.09 -20.78 3.13
CA ASP A 106 11.72 -20.23 3.07
C ASP A 106 11.54 -18.71 2.81
N TRP A 107 12.52 -18.04 2.19
CA TRP A 107 12.60 -16.58 2.28
C TRP A 107 11.51 -15.86 1.46
N GLU A 108 11.06 -16.46 0.35
CA GLU A 108 9.93 -15.96 -0.44
C GLU A 108 8.64 -16.03 0.35
N GLU A 109 8.42 -17.14 1.07
CA GLU A 109 7.30 -17.27 1.98
C GLU A 109 7.41 -16.30 3.14
N GLN A 110 8.61 -16.08 3.69
CA GLN A 110 8.85 -15.07 4.73
C GLN A 110 8.62 -13.64 4.23
N TYR A 111 9.05 -13.30 3.01
CA TYR A 111 8.82 -11.99 2.41
C TYR A 111 7.32 -11.79 2.17
N ARG A 112 6.65 -12.77 1.57
CA ARG A 112 5.19 -12.79 1.40
C ARG A 112 4.47 -12.65 2.74
N LYS A 113 4.88 -13.40 3.78
CA LYS A 113 4.37 -13.30 5.16
C LYS A 113 4.52 -11.86 5.69
N ARG A 114 5.70 -11.24 5.53
CA ARG A 114 5.97 -9.87 5.97
C ARG A 114 5.14 -8.82 5.21
N GLN A 115 4.93 -8.97 3.90
CA GLN A 115 4.08 -8.05 3.13
C GLN A 115 2.62 -8.16 3.59
N VAL A 116 2.10 -9.40 3.71
CA VAL A 116 0.74 -9.65 4.22
C VAL A 116 0.57 -9.09 5.63
N GLU A 117 1.55 -9.27 6.52
CA GLU A 117 1.51 -8.73 7.88
C GLU A 117 1.55 -7.20 7.90
N LYS A 118 2.38 -6.58 7.06
CA LYS A 118 2.46 -5.12 6.91
C LYS A 118 1.13 -4.55 6.41
N GLU A 119 0.51 -5.15 5.39
CA GLU A 119 -0.80 -4.77 4.87
C GLU A 119 -1.89 -4.92 5.93
N LYS A 120 -1.93 -6.05 6.64
CA LYS A 120 -2.84 -6.26 7.77
C LYS A 120 -2.69 -5.19 8.85
N LYS A 121 -1.45 -4.82 9.19
CA LYS A 121 -1.17 -3.77 10.18
C LYS A 121 -1.62 -2.39 9.72
N VAL A 122 -1.42 -2.06 8.44
CA VAL A 122 -1.93 -0.80 7.85
C VAL A 122 -3.46 -0.77 7.86
N GLN A 123 -4.10 -1.84 7.40
CA GLN A 123 -5.56 -1.95 7.38
C GLN A 123 -6.16 -1.87 8.79
N GLN A 124 -5.53 -2.51 9.77
CA GLN A 124 -5.94 -2.44 11.18
C GLN A 124 -5.80 -1.02 11.73
N THR A 125 -4.69 -0.33 11.40
CA THR A 125 -4.45 1.06 11.84
C THR A 125 -5.47 2.01 11.23
N GLN A 126 -5.74 1.90 9.92
CA GLN A 126 -6.76 2.71 9.24
C GLN A 126 -8.15 2.47 9.80
N THR A 127 -8.54 1.20 9.98
CA THR A 127 -9.84 0.83 10.56
C THR A 127 -10.00 1.44 11.96
N THR A 128 -8.95 1.38 12.80
CA THR A 128 -8.96 1.97 14.15
C THR A 128 -9.16 3.48 14.12
N LEU A 129 -8.51 4.18 13.18
CA LEU A 129 -8.70 5.64 13.02
C LEU A 129 -10.12 5.99 12.57
N VAL A 130 -10.68 5.24 11.62
CA VAL A 130 -12.07 5.45 11.17
C VAL A 130 -13.05 5.19 12.32
N LYS A 131 -12.86 4.15 13.13
CA LYS A 131 -13.70 3.91 14.32
C LYS A 131 -13.75 5.15 15.22
N ARG A 132 -12.59 5.75 15.53
CA ARG A 132 -12.51 6.98 16.35
C ARG A 132 -13.21 8.18 15.72
N ILE A 133 -13.14 8.32 14.39
CA ILE A 133 -13.84 9.38 13.67
C ILE A 133 -15.35 9.19 13.76
N LEU A 134 -15.83 7.95 13.61
CA LEU A 134 -17.25 7.62 13.63
C LEU A 134 -17.86 7.67 15.03
N GLU A 135 -17.13 7.31 16.08
CA GLU A 135 -17.63 7.29 17.46
C GLU A 135 -18.07 8.65 17.97
N GLY A 136 -19.21 8.71 18.64
CA GLY A 136 -19.70 9.91 19.31
C GLY A 136 -21.15 10.23 18.99
N THR A 137 -21.52 11.46 19.27
CA THR A 137 -22.89 11.95 19.18
C THR A 137 -23.11 12.68 17.86
N TYR A 138 -24.24 12.37 17.22
CA TYR A 138 -24.74 12.97 16.00
C TYR A 138 -26.09 13.62 16.29
N GLU A 139 -26.37 14.71 15.58
CA GLU A 139 -27.61 15.47 15.71
C GLU A 139 -28.42 15.37 14.42
N GLU A 140 -29.73 15.21 14.52
CA GLU A 140 -30.61 15.21 13.34
C GLU A 140 -30.55 16.57 12.62
N GLN A 141 -30.22 16.54 11.33
CA GLN A 141 -30.08 17.69 10.46
C GLN A 141 -30.72 17.42 9.10
N GLY A 142 -32.02 17.64 9.02
CA GLY A 142 -32.79 17.52 7.79
C GLY A 142 -33.22 16.09 7.47
N ARG A 143 -33.62 15.87 6.21
CA ARG A 143 -34.12 14.59 5.72
C ARG A 143 -33.49 14.25 4.37
N ASN A 144 -33.31 12.96 4.10
CA ASN A 144 -32.94 12.41 2.81
C ASN A 144 -33.87 11.23 2.50
N HIS A 145 -34.46 11.20 1.29
CA HIS A 145 -35.46 10.19 0.89
C HIS A 145 -36.53 9.92 1.97
N GLY A 146 -37.07 11.00 2.56
CA GLY A 146 -38.09 10.94 3.62
C GLY A 146 -37.59 10.55 5.02
N ARG A 147 -36.33 10.10 5.17
CA ARG A 147 -35.74 9.63 6.42
C ARG A 147 -34.82 10.67 7.06
N PRO A 148 -34.65 10.67 8.40
CA PRO A 148 -33.78 11.63 9.07
C PRO A 148 -32.31 11.45 8.64
N VAL A 149 -31.62 12.57 8.52
CA VAL A 149 -30.15 12.60 8.37
C VAL A 149 -29.57 13.03 9.70
N PHE A 150 -28.56 12.32 10.20
CA PHE A 150 -27.84 12.70 11.42
C PHE A 150 -26.43 13.13 11.06
N ARG A 151 -25.92 14.22 11.65
CA ARG A 151 -24.56 14.72 11.39
C ARG A 151 -23.75 14.92 12.66
N LYS A 152 -22.45 14.63 12.56
CA LYS A 152 -21.42 14.95 13.56
C LYS A 152 -20.39 15.86 12.89
N SER A 153 -20.14 17.03 13.47
CA SER A 153 -19.09 17.94 13.00
C SER A 153 -17.72 17.45 13.48
N LEU A 154 -16.73 17.44 12.60
CA LEU A 154 -15.33 17.13 12.92
C LEU A 154 -14.47 18.40 13.08
N GLY A 155 -15.05 19.57 12.81
CA GLY A 155 -14.33 20.85 12.73
C GLY A 155 -13.89 21.17 11.29
N GLN A 156 -13.50 22.43 11.04
CA GLN A 156 -13.05 22.91 9.73
C GLN A 156 -14.03 22.70 8.55
N GLY A 157 -15.33 22.52 8.85
CA GLY A 157 -16.34 22.25 7.83
C GLY A 157 -16.46 20.78 7.43
N GLU A 158 -15.64 19.90 8.00
CA GLU A 158 -15.76 18.46 7.81
C GLU A 158 -16.85 17.88 8.72
N SER A 159 -17.56 16.89 8.22
CA SER A 159 -18.60 16.20 8.99
C SER A 159 -18.65 14.72 8.65
N VAL A 160 -19.39 13.98 9.45
CA VAL A 160 -19.85 12.63 9.13
C VAL A 160 -21.36 12.63 9.18
N ALA A 161 -22.00 12.00 8.21
CA ALA A 161 -23.44 11.88 8.09
C ALA A 161 -23.88 10.41 8.17
N VAL A 162 -25.00 10.17 8.87
CA VAL A 162 -25.79 8.93 8.79
C VAL A 162 -27.06 9.26 8.02
N TYR A 163 -27.28 8.58 6.90
CA TYR A 163 -28.39 8.89 6.00
C TYR A 163 -28.92 7.64 5.31
N TYR A 164 -30.17 7.71 4.84
CA TYR A 164 -30.76 6.69 3.99
C TYR A 164 -30.58 7.08 2.52
N TRP A 165 -30.43 6.10 1.64
CA TRP A 165 -30.33 6.29 0.21
C TRP A 165 -31.23 5.29 -0.51
N ASP A 166 -32.20 5.80 -1.29
CA ASP A 166 -32.97 5.00 -2.26
C ASP A 166 -32.81 5.60 -3.66
N GLU A 167 -31.90 5.07 -4.48
CA GLU A 167 -31.95 5.38 -5.91
C GLU A 167 -31.79 4.12 -6.76
N LYS A 168 -32.61 4.09 -7.81
CA LYS A 168 -32.92 3.00 -8.73
C LYS A 168 -31.75 2.58 -9.64
N ASP A 169 -30.51 2.83 -9.23
CA ASP A 169 -29.29 2.55 -10.01
C ASP A 169 -28.70 1.16 -9.71
N GLY A 170 -29.36 0.38 -8.85
CA GLY A 170 -29.05 -1.03 -8.58
C GLY A 170 -29.50 -1.41 -7.18
N ALA A 171 -30.13 -2.59 -7.03
CA ALA A 171 -30.69 -3.06 -5.76
C ALA A 171 -29.67 -3.18 -4.61
N ASP A 172 -28.37 -3.09 -4.91
CA ASP A 172 -27.29 -3.32 -3.96
C ASP A 172 -26.89 -2.07 -3.14
N CYS A 173 -27.39 -0.88 -3.49
CA CYS A 173 -27.06 0.38 -2.80
C CYS A 173 -28.22 0.97 -1.96
N ASP A 174 -29.37 0.28 -1.93
CA ASP A 174 -30.54 0.72 -1.16
C ASP A 174 -30.37 0.33 0.32
N GLY A 175 -30.33 1.35 1.17
CA GLY A 175 -30.16 1.15 2.60
C GLY A 175 -29.64 2.39 3.33
N TRP A 176 -29.13 2.14 4.54
CA TRP A 176 -28.54 3.15 5.40
C TRP A 176 -27.04 3.21 5.24
N TRP A 177 -26.51 4.42 5.26
CA TRP A 177 -25.12 4.75 4.99
C TRP A 177 -24.53 5.59 6.11
N ILE A 178 -23.23 5.41 6.35
CA ILE A 178 -22.39 6.32 7.12
C ILE A 178 -21.31 6.83 6.16
N GLY A 179 -21.26 8.13 5.90
CA GLY A 179 -20.32 8.74 4.96
C GLY A 179 -19.87 10.14 5.40
N ALA A 180 -18.90 10.72 4.71
CA ALA A 180 -18.43 12.08 4.98
C ALA A 180 -19.53 13.12 4.70
N GLU A 181 -20.36 12.85 3.68
CA GLU A 181 -21.51 13.66 3.31
C GLU A 181 -22.63 12.79 2.73
N VAL A 182 -23.82 13.36 2.60
CA VAL A 182 -24.97 12.65 2.04
C VAL A 182 -24.77 12.48 0.54
N GLY A 183 -24.68 11.24 0.06
CA GLY A 183 -24.53 10.91 -1.36
C GLY A 183 -23.13 11.12 -1.94
N GLY A 184 -22.12 11.38 -1.10
CA GLY A 184 -20.74 11.53 -1.56
C GLY A 184 -19.99 10.20 -1.73
N ASP A 185 -18.83 10.26 -2.37
CA ASP A 185 -18.01 9.08 -2.68
C ASP A 185 -17.34 8.44 -1.45
N MET A 186 -17.12 9.24 -0.39
CA MET A 186 -16.45 8.77 0.82
C MET A 186 -17.47 8.18 1.81
N VAL A 187 -17.60 6.86 1.76
CA VAL A 187 -18.49 6.07 2.61
C VAL A 187 -17.72 5.10 3.51
N PHE A 188 -18.13 5.01 4.76
CA PHE A 188 -17.46 4.22 5.79
C PHE A 188 -18.18 2.90 6.08
N ALA A 189 -19.51 2.92 6.17
CA ALA A 189 -20.33 1.77 6.50
C ALA A 189 -21.66 1.76 5.75
N PHE A 190 -22.22 0.56 5.56
CA PHE A 190 -23.50 0.36 4.89
C PHE A 190 -24.37 -0.68 5.62
N ASN A 191 -25.68 -0.49 5.59
CA ASN A 191 -26.67 -1.42 6.12
C ASN A 191 -27.86 -1.52 5.17
N ILE A 192 -28.10 -2.72 4.65
CA ILE A 192 -29.12 -3.01 3.62
C ILE A 192 -30.57 -2.90 4.13
N ASN A 193 -30.81 -2.46 5.35
CA ASN A 193 -32.16 -2.40 5.90
C ASN A 193 -32.99 -1.28 5.22
N GLN A 194 -33.83 -1.68 4.28
CA GLN A 194 -34.73 -0.79 3.54
C GLN A 194 -36.00 -0.46 4.32
N ALA A 195 -36.45 -1.33 5.24
CA ALA A 195 -37.72 -1.13 5.94
C ALA A 195 -37.65 -0.11 7.09
N SER A 196 -36.48 0.07 7.70
CA SER A 196 -36.35 0.84 8.95
C SER A 196 -36.39 2.35 8.74
N MET A 197 -37.37 3.03 9.32
CA MET A 197 -37.49 4.51 9.26
C MET A 197 -36.33 5.27 9.92
N PHE A 198 -35.55 4.60 10.77
CA PHE A 198 -34.37 5.16 11.43
C PHE A 198 -33.14 4.27 11.21
N PRO A 199 -31.92 4.79 11.39
CA PRO A 199 -30.71 3.99 11.28
C PRO A 199 -30.79 2.72 12.15
N PRO A 200 -30.55 1.52 11.61
CA PRO A 200 -30.62 0.29 12.39
C PRO A 200 -29.57 0.26 13.51
N ALA A 201 -29.91 -0.33 14.65
CA ALA A 201 -29.01 -0.41 15.79
C ALA A 201 -27.77 -1.29 15.54
N SER A 202 -27.86 -2.26 14.62
CA SER A 202 -26.81 -3.22 14.28
C SER A 202 -26.96 -3.71 12.83
N GLY A 203 -26.04 -4.57 12.36
CA GLY A 203 -26.06 -5.11 10.99
C GLY A 203 -25.27 -4.31 9.97
N TRP A 204 -24.39 -3.41 10.43
CA TRP A 204 -23.58 -2.55 9.59
C TRP A 204 -22.37 -3.29 9.04
N ARG A 205 -22.20 -3.28 7.72
CA ARG A 205 -20.96 -3.69 7.06
C ARG A 205 -19.93 -2.59 7.26
N PHE A 206 -18.83 -2.94 7.91
CA PHE A 206 -17.74 -2.01 8.21
C PHE A 206 -16.39 -2.77 8.21
N PRO A 207 -15.39 -2.34 7.42
CA PRO A 207 -15.44 -1.27 6.40
C PRO A 207 -16.50 -1.55 5.31
N LEU A 208 -16.86 -0.57 4.47
CA LEU A 208 -17.98 -0.63 3.50
C LEU A 208 -18.21 -1.99 2.81
N ARG A 209 -17.14 -2.63 2.30
CA ARG A 209 -17.17 -3.92 1.59
C ARG A 209 -16.72 -5.12 2.44
N GLY A 210 -16.59 -4.91 3.74
CA GLY A 210 -16.22 -5.91 4.73
C GLY A 210 -17.42 -6.70 5.26
N PRO A 211 -17.17 -7.65 6.18
CA PRO A 211 -18.24 -8.35 6.89
C PRO A 211 -19.05 -7.37 7.75
N VAL A 212 -20.18 -7.86 8.27
CA VAL A 212 -20.93 -7.13 9.30
C VAL A 212 -20.05 -6.99 10.54
N ASP A 213 -19.78 -5.75 10.96
CA ASP A 213 -19.05 -5.47 12.18
C ASP A 213 -20.01 -5.52 13.37
N HIS A 214 -19.94 -6.61 14.14
CA HIS A 214 -20.75 -6.81 15.33
C HIS A 214 -20.37 -5.88 16.49
N SER A 215 -19.27 -5.14 16.43
CA SER A 215 -18.96 -4.09 17.41
C SER A 215 -19.70 -2.79 17.14
N LEU A 216 -19.99 -2.46 15.88
CA LEU A 216 -20.66 -1.20 15.52
C LEU A 216 -22.11 -1.19 16.01
N ARG A 217 -22.42 -0.25 16.89
CA ARG A 217 -23.77 -0.04 17.44
C ARG A 217 -24.21 1.40 17.27
N ILE A 218 -25.45 1.54 16.84
CA ILE A 218 -26.15 2.81 16.80
C ILE A 218 -27.23 2.82 17.86
N VAL A 219 -27.26 3.86 18.67
CA VAL A 219 -28.29 4.08 19.69
C VAL A 219 -28.95 5.41 19.43
N LEU A 220 -30.26 5.40 19.22
CA LEU A 220 -31.04 6.63 19.13
C LEU A 220 -31.28 7.16 20.54
N GLY A 221 -30.85 8.39 20.80
CA GLY A 221 -31.04 9.07 22.06
C GLY A 221 -32.38 9.82 22.14
N GLN A 222 -32.69 10.33 23.32
CA GLN A 222 -33.77 11.32 23.46
C GLN A 222 -33.30 12.65 22.83
N ASN A 223 -34.24 13.45 22.31
CA ASN A 223 -34.00 14.70 21.57
C ASN A 223 -33.36 14.58 20.17
N ARG A 224 -33.76 13.61 19.35
CA ARG A 224 -33.30 13.49 17.95
C ARG A 224 -31.77 13.42 17.81
N SER A 225 -31.13 12.84 18.81
CA SER A 225 -29.70 12.55 18.83
C SER A 225 -29.46 11.09 18.49
N LEU A 226 -28.28 10.80 17.95
CA LEU A 226 -27.84 9.45 17.60
C LEU A 226 -26.41 9.25 18.12
N GLN A 227 -26.17 8.15 18.82
CA GLN A 227 -24.86 7.79 19.33
C GLN A 227 -24.30 6.62 18.51
N ILE A 228 -23.08 6.76 18.02
CA ILE A 228 -22.31 5.64 17.44
C ILE A 228 -21.23 5.22 18.43
N GLN A 229 -21.15 3.92 18.67
CA GLN A 229 -20.14 3.31 19.54
C GLN A 229 -19.66 1.98 18.96
N PHE A 230 -18.41 1.61 19.21
CA PHE A 230 -17.90 0.27 18.95
C PHE A 230 -17.76 -0.48 20.29
N GLY A 231 -18.54 -1.55 20.47
CA GLY A 231 -18.43 -2.43 21.63
C GLY A 231 -17.24 -3.39 21.53
N ALA A 232 -16.77 -3.89 22.68
CA ALA A 232 -15.82 -4.99 22.72
C ALA A 232 -16.47 -6.33 22.34
#